data_AF-A0A380BRH5-F1
#
_entry.id   AF-A0A380BRH5-F1
#
_cell.length_a   1.000
_cell.length_b   1.000
_cell.length_c   1.000
_cell.angle_alpha   90.00
_cell.angle_beta   90.00
_cell.angle_gamma   90.00
#
_symmetry.space_group_name_H-M   'P 1'
#
loop_
_entity.id
_entity.type
_entity.pdbx_description
1 polymer ?
#
loop_
_entity_poly.entity_id
_entity_poly.type
_entity_poly.pdbx_seq_one_letter_code
_entity_poly.pdbx_strand_id
1 'polypeptide(L)'
;MVPKLRDLHKNAMVLFLANLKGGVTKSVVATTIAQALRTHPQLLQYDQRILVIDLDPQASATMFLNHKFAIGSIENTSAQAMLQNVSREELLENFIVESKVKGVSVMPASIADGFIASSWNKLCDEYLPGQNPYMVLKENVIDKLKQDFDWIILDTGPHLDAFLNNGIVAADVLATPLPPSQVDLHSTLQYVGRLPSIFQEFKIWSLAVT
;
A
#
# COMPACT_ATOMS: atom_id res chain seq x y z
N MET A 1 -0.08 -20.48 -26.63
CA MET A 1 -0.72 -19.42 -25.84
C MET A 1 0.40 -18.72 -25.09
N VAL A 2 0.47 -17.38 -25.11
CA VAL A 2 1.50 -16.67 -24.34
C VAL A 2 1.09 -16.70 -22.86
N PRO A 3 1.96 -17.15 -21.94
CA PRO A 3 1.61 -17.23 -20.52
C PRO A 3 1.36 -15.84 -19.93
N LYS A 4 0.29 -15.72 -19.15
CA LYS A 4 0.02 -14.55 -18.32
C LYS A 4 0.95 -14.54 -17.11
N LEU A 5 1.11 -13.40 -16.46
CA LEU A 5 1.98 -13.31 -15.27
C LEU A 5 1.50 -14.27 -14.16
N ARG A 6 0.19 -14.39 -13.98
CA ARG A 6 -0.45 -15.32 -13.04
C ARG A 6 -0.25 -16.80 -13.35
N ASP A 7 0.13 -17.14 -14.58
CA ASP A 7 0.47 -18.52 -14.96
C ASP A 7 1.91 -18.87 -14.53
N LEU A 8 2.75 -17.84 -14.37
CA LEU A 8 4.16 -17.96 -13.98
C LEU A 8 4.37 -17.78 -12.47
N HIS A 9 3.57 -16.91 -11.84
CA HIS A 9 3.65 -16.59 -10.42
C HIS A 9 2.26 -16.72 -9.77
N LYS A 10 2.17 -17.53 -8.70
CA LYS A 10 0.90 -17.80 -8.02
C LYS A 10 0.41 -16.65 -7.15
N ASN A 11 1.32 -15.90 -6.53
CA ASN A 11 0.97 -14.84 -5.57
C ASN A 11 1.38 -13.48 -6.13
N ALA A 12 0.61 -12.45 -5.79
CA ALA A 12 0.96 -11.06 -5.99
C ALA A 12 2.31 -10.74 -5.37
N MET A 13 3.10 -9.90 -6.04
CA MET A 13 4.28 -9.28 -5.46
C MET A 13 3.91 -7.91 -4.88
N VAL A 14 4.29 -7.67 -3.63
CA VAL A 14 4.00 -6.43 -2.91
C VAL A 14 5.18 -5.47 -3.02
N LEU A 15 4.98 -4.37 -3.77
CA LEU A 15 5.96 -3.31 -3.95
C LEU A 15 5.58 -2.10 -3.10
N PHE A 16 6.45 -1.66 -2.21
CA PHE A 16 6.22 -0.48 -1.38
C PHE A 16 7.12 0.69 -1.76
N LEU A 17 6.50 1.82 -2.14
CA LEU A 17 7.19 3.07 -2.47
C LEU A 17 7.29 3.92 -1.20
N ALA A 18 8.43 3.85 -0.51
CA ALA A 18 8.57 4.43 0.82
C ALA A 18 9.70 5.45 0.90
N ASN A 19 9.40 6.62 1.49
CA ASN A 19 10.35 7.69 1.82
C ASN A 19 9.69 8.66 2.82
N LEU A 20 10.37 8.97 3.93
CA LEU A 20 9.90 9.95 4.93
C LEU A 20 9.99 11.40 4.45
N LYS A 21 10.67 11.67 3.34
CA LYS A 21 10.62 13.00 2.72
C LYS A 21 9.33 13.15 1.91
N GLY A 22 8.53 14.16 2.26
CA GLY A 22 7.36 14.58 1.47
C GLY A 22 7.76 15.17 0.12
N GLY A 23 6.89 15.06 -0.88
CA GLY A 23 7.12 15.66 -2.21
C GLY A 23 8.13 14.94 -3.10
N VAL A 24 8.66 13.79 -2.70
CA VAL A 24 9.65 13.00 -3.48
C VAL A 24 9.00 12.07 -4.51
N THR A 25 7.83 12.43 -5.03
CA THR A 25 7.13 11.73 -6.12
C THR A 25 6.61 10.31 -5.83
N LYS A 26 6.53 9.87 -4.56
CA LYS A 26 6.03 8.52 -4.18
C LYS A 26 4.72 8.12 -4.88
N SER A 27 3.64 8.87 -4.67
CA SER A 27 2.33 8.60 -5.26
C SER A 27 2.34 8.67 -6.79
N VAL A 28 3.10 9.62 -7.36
CA VAL A 28 3.25 9.74 -8.82
C VAL A 28 3.94 8.50 -9.38
N VAL A 29 5.03 8.04 -8.76
CA VAL A 29 5.76 6.84 -9.17
C VAL A 29 4.90 5.59 -8.99
N ALA A 30 4.22 5.44 -7.84
CA ALA A 30 3.35 4.30 -7.56
C ALA A 30 2.26 4.14 -8.62
N THR A 31 1.52 5.22 -8.89
CA THR A 31 0.42 5.22 -9.87
C THR A 31 0.92 5.11 -11.32
N THR A 32 2.03 5.75 -11.65
CA THR A 32 2.63 5.69 -12.99
C THR A 32 3.17 4.30 -13.28
N ILE A 33 3.88 3.65 -12.34
CA ILE A 33 4.35 2.28 -12.50
C ILE A 33 3.17 1.33 -12.66
N ALA A 34 2.10 1.47 -11.88
CA ALA A 34 0.90 0.66 -12.02
C ALA A 34 0.33 0.74 -13.45
N GLN A 35 0.12 1.94 -13.96
CA GLN A 35 -0.40 2.15 -15.31
C GLN A 35 0.58 1.69 -16.39
N ALA A 36 1.88 1.94 -16.21
CA ALA A 36 2.91 1.53 -17.16
C ALA A 36 3.03 0.01 -17.24
N LEU A 37 3.12 -0.70 -16.12
CA LEU A 37 3.15 -2.18 -16.12
C LEU A 37 1.93 -2.77 -16.84
N ARG A 38 0.74 -2.19 -16.66
CA ARG A 38 -0.47 -2.63 -17.34
C ARG A 38 -0.45 -2.37 -18.85
N THR A 39 0.09 -1.24 -19.29
CA THR A 39 -0.08 -0.72 -20.67
C THR A 39 1.16 -0.80 -21.54
N HIS A 40 2.32 -1.15 -20.97
CA HIS A 40 3.58 -1.16 -21.69
C HIS A 40 3.54 -2.18 -22.85
N PRO A 41 3.88 -1.79 -24.10
CA PRO A 41 3.68 -2.64 -25.27
C PRO A 41 4.33 -4.04 -25.16
N GLN A 42 5.51 -4.11 -24.53
CA GLN A 42 6.24 -5.37 -24.36
C GLN A 42 5.69 -6.25 -23.21
N LEU A 43 4.85 -5.69 -22.34
CA LEU A 43 4.30 -6.38 -21.17
C LEU A 43 2.82 -6.73 -21.31
N LEU A 44 2.14 -6.23 -22.36
CA LEU A 44 0.72 -6.49 -22.61
C LEU A 44 0.39 -7.99 -22.62
N GLN A 45 1.29 -8.81 -23.15
CA GLN A 45 1.12 -10.26 -23.25
C GLN A 45 0.96 -10.96 -21.88
N TYR A 46 1.47 -10.33 -20.80
CA TYR A 46 1.39 -10.88 -19.47
C TYR A 46 0.04 -10.60 -18.77
N ASP A 47 -0.82 -9.76 -19.35
CA ASP A 47 -2.16 -9.45 -18.84
C ASP A 47 -2.16 -9.14 -17.32
N GLN A 48 -1.28 -8.24 -16.90
CA GLN A 48 -1.03 -7.97 -15.48
C GLN A 48 -2.25 -7.33 -14.80
N ARG A 49 -2.62 -7.82 -13.62
CA ARG A 49 -3.64 -7.26 -12.73
C ARG A 49 -2.95 -6.52 -11.58
N ILE A 50 -3.28 -5.26 -11.38
CA ILE A 50 -2.52 -4.39 -10.47
C ILE A 50 -3.48 -3.69 -9.52
N LEU A 51 -3.17 -3.76 -8.23
CA LEU A 51 -3.84 -3.00 -7.18
C LEU A 51 -2.86 -1.97 -6.62
N VAL A 52 -3.32 -0.73 -6.47
CA VAL A 52 -2.65 0.29 -5.64
C VAL A 52 -3.42 0.42 -4.34
N ILE A 53 -2.77 0.25 -3.20
CA ILE A 53 -3.37 0.52 -1.88
C ILE A 53 -2.86 1.88 -1.42
N ASP A 54 -3.77 2.86 -1.38
CA ASP A 54 -3.47 4.20 -0.88
C ASP A 54 -3.68 4.23 0.63
N LEU A 55 -2.63 4.58 1.37
CA LEU A 55 -2.62 4.75 2.82
C LEU A 55 -2.18 6.16 3.21
N ASP A 56 -2.06 7.09 2.26
CA ASP A 56 -1.83 8.51 2.57
C ASP A 56 -3.20 9.20 2.76
N PRO A 57 -3.51 9.78 3.94
CA PRO A 57 -4.74 10.53 4.12
C PRO A 57 -4.93 11.69 3.13
N GLN A 58 -3.87 12.16 2.46
CA GLN A 58 -3.97 13.14 1.36
C GLN A 58 -4.53 12.54 0.06
N ALA A 59 -4.71 11.22 -0.02
CA ALA A 59 -5.39 10.48 -1.08
C ALA A 59 -4.84 10.79 -2.50
N SER A 60 -3.54 11.06 -2.61
CA SER A 60 -2.92 11.47 -3.88
C SER A 60 -2.99 10.35 -4.92
N ALA A 61 -2.68 9.10 -4.55
CA ALA A 61 -2.79 7.98 -5.47
C ALA A 61 -4.25 7.73 -5.89
N THR A 62 -5.18 7.85 -4.94
CA THR A 62 -6.63 7.79 -5.19
C THR A 62 -7.06 8.84 -6.21
N MET A 63 -6.63 10.10 -6.06
CA MET A 63 -6.91 11.18 -7.02
C MET A 63 -6.38 10.89 -8.43
N PHE A 64 -5.13 10.43 -8.54
CA PHE A 64 -4.50 10.12 -9.83
C PHE A 64 -5.21 8.98 -10.57
N LEU A 65 -5.63 7.93 -9.85
CA LEU A 65 -6.23 6.74 -10.44
C LEU A 65 -7.73 6.88 -10.68
N ASN A 66 -8.44 7.52 -9.75
CA ASN A 66 -9.87 7.78 -9.87
C ASN A 66 -10.34 9.00 -9.05
N HIS A 67 -10.13 10.20 -9.60
CA HIS A 67 -10.58 11.48 -9.03
C HIS A 67 -12.04 11.56 -8.53
N LYS A 68 -12.97 10.71 -9.00
CA LYS A 68 -14.36 10.70 -8.49
C LYS A 68 -14.42 10.21 -7.04
N PHE A 69 -13.54 9.27 -6.70
CA PHE A 69 -13.35 8.75 -5.35
C PHE A 69 -12.33 9.58 -4.58
N ALA A 70 -12.13 10.85 -4.92
CA ALA A 70 -11.39 11.79 -4.08
C ALA A 70 -12.25 13.00 -3.65
N ILE A 71 -13.52 13.01 -4.06
CA ILE A 71 -14.47 14.09 -3.81
C ILE A 71 -15.59 13.53 -2.92
N GLY A 72 -15.73 14.07 -1.71
CA GLY A 72 -16.72 13.63 -0.72
C GLY A 72 -16.13 12.72 0.37
N SER A 73 -16.99 12.24 1.27
CA SER A 73 -16.62 11.25 2.29
C SER A 73 -16.61 9.85 1.68
N ILE A 74 -15.43 9.27 1.54
CA ILE A 74 -15.27 7.86 1.21
C ILE A 74 -15.35 7.08 2.51
N GLU A 75 -16.33 6.20 2.63
CA GLU A 75 -16.50 5.39 3.84
C GLU A 75 -15.64 4.12 3.80
N ASN A 76 -15.40 3.55 2.61
CA ASN A 76 -14.63 2.32 2.41
C ASN A 76 -13.20 2.64 1.97
N THR A 77 -12.35 3.01 2.92
CA THR A 77 -10.92 3.30 2.68
C THR A 77 -10.02 2.10 2.99
N SER A 78 -8.75 2.16 2.59
CA SER A 78 -7.73 1.17 2.93
C SER A 78 -7.59 1.00 4.45
N ALA A 79 -7.57 2.11 5.20
CA ALA A 79 -7.46 2.07 6.66
C ALA A 79 -8.69 1.43 7.32
N GLN A 80 -9.89 1.68 6.77
CA GLN A 80 -11.12 1.03 7.21
C GLN A 80 -11.11 -0.47 6.90
N ALA A 81 -10.67 -0.87 5.69
CA ALA A 81 -10.54 -2.28 5.32
C ALA A 81 -9.63 -3.05 6.29
N MET A 82 -8.52 -2.43 6.68
CA MET A 82 -7.58 -2.98 7.66
C MET A 82 -8.25 -3.27 9.01
N LEU A 83 -9.05 -2.33 9.53
CA LEU A 83 -9.71 -2.46 10.83
C LEU A 83 -10.95 -3.35 10.81
N GLN A 84 -11.74 -3.32 9.73
CA GLN A 84 -12.99 -4.09 9.65
C GLN A 84 -12.75 -5.58 9.38
N ASN A 85 -11.57 -5.95 8.87
CA ASN A 85 -11.18 -7.34 8.60
C ASN A 85 -12.21 -8.13 7.77
N VAL A 86 -12.81 -7.48 6.77
CA VAL A 86 -13.89 -8.05 5.93
C VAL A 86 -13.41 -9.18 5.02
N SER A 87 -14.33 -9.93 4.40
CA SER A 87 -13.97 -11.04 3.50
C SER A 87 -13.28 -10.56 2.21
N ARG A 88 -12.67 -11.50 1.48
CA ARG A 88 -12.07 -11.24 0.17
C ARG A 88 -13.10 -10.66 -0.80
N GLU A 89 -14.31 -11.22 -0.82
CA GLU A 89 -15.40 -10.81 -1.70
C GLU A 89 -15.81 -9.37 -1.40
N GLU A 90 -15.97 -9.03 -0.12
CA GLU A 90 -16.30 -7.68 0.33
C GLU A 90 -15.21 -6.67 -0.05
N LEU A 91 -13.92 -7.03 0.09
CA LEU A 91 -12.81 -6.18 -0.35
C LEU A 91 -12.89 -5.88 -1.85
N LEU A 92 -13.14 -6.90 -2.67
CA LEU A 92 -13.21 -6.77 -4.12
C LEU A 92 -14.43 -5.97 -4.59
N GLU A 93 -15.57 -6.12 -3.93
CA GLU A 93 -16.83 -5.48 -4.33
C GLU A 93 -16.95 -4.04 -3.80
N ASN A 94 -16.54 -3.79 -2.56
CA ASN A 94 -16.90 -2.56 -1.83
C ASN A 94 -15.72 -1.66 -1.47
N PHE A 95 -14.48 -2.17 -1.44
CA PHE A 95 -13.29 -1.39 -1.08
C PHE A 95 -12.37 -1.10 -2.26
N ILE A 96 -12.43 -1.89 -3.32
CA ILE A 96 -11.57 -1.73 -4.49
C ILE A 96 -12.35 -1.08 -5.62
N VAL A 97 -11.81 0.01 -6.16
CA VAL A 97 -12.40 0.72 -7.28
C VAL A 97 -11.50 0.64 -8.50
N GLU A 98 -12.07 0.43 -9.67
CA GLU A 98 -11.30 0.46 -10.91
C GLU A 98 -10.79 1.88 -11.19
N SER A 99 -9.56 1.97 -11.70
CA SER A 99 -9.04 3.21 -12.27
C SER A 99 -9.57 3.44 -13.69
N LYS A 100 -9.20 4.55 -14.32
CA LYS A 100 -9.47 4.77 -15.77
C LYS A 100 -8.76 3.75 -16.67
N VAL A 101 -7.72 3.07 -16.18
CA VAL A 101 -6.97 2.05 -16.93
C VAL A 101 -7.46 0.67 -16.50
N LYS A 102 -8.14 -0.04 -17.41
CA LYS A 102 -8.64 -1.40 -17.15
C LYS A 102 -7.50 -2.33 -16.73
N GLY A 103 -7.69 -3.07 -15.63
CA GLY A 103 -6.70 -3.95 -15.02
C GLY A 103 -5.78 -3.26 -14.00
N VAL A 104 -5.97 -1.96 -13.76
CA VAL A 104 -5.39 -1.21 -12.64
C VAL A 104 -6.53 -0.73 -11.75
N SER A 105 -6.49 -1.13 -10.48
CA SER A 105 -7.48 -0.77 -9.46
C SER A 105 -6.81 -0.05 -8.29
N VAL A 106 -7.60 0.64 -7.48
CA VAL A 106 -7.13 1.34 -6.29
C VAL A 106 -8.03 1.01 -5.10
N MET A 107 -7.42 0.78 -3.94
CA MET A 107 -8.10 0.84 -2.65
C MET A 107 -7.87 2.25 -2.10
N PRO A 108 -8.93 3.06 -1.94
CA PRO A 108 -8.79 4.50 -1.77
C PRO A 108 -8.41 4.89 -0.34
N ALA A 109 -7.85 6.08 -0.18
CA ALA A 109 -7.64 6.74 1.11
C ALA A 109 -8.52 7.98 1.26
N SER A 110 -8.65 8.48 2.49
CA SER A 110 -9.32 9.74 2.78
C SER A 110 -8.64 10.50 3.92
N ILE A 111 -8.94 11.80 4.03
CA ILE A 111 -8.44 12.65 5.13
C ILE A 111 -8.82 12.07 6.50
N ALA A 112 -9.96 11.37 6.60
CA ALA A 112 -10.41 10.77 7.85
C ALA A 112 -9.47 9.66 8.35
N ASP A 113 -8.68 9.05 7.46
CA ASP A 113 -7.72 8.00 7.81
C ASP A 113 -6.59 8.51 8.69
N GLY A 114 -6.34 9.83 8.70
CA GLY A 114 -5.40 10.44 9.65
C GLY A 114 -5.81 10.28 11.11
N PHE A 115 -7.13 10.29 11.41
CA PHE A 115 -7.64 10.04 12.76
C PHE A 115 -7.53 8.56 13.16
N ILE A 116 -7.62 7.66 12.17
CA ILE A 116 -7.38 6.23 12.36
C ILE A 116 -5.91 5.99 12.69
N ALA A 117 -4.99 6.57 11.93
CA ALA A 117 -3.55 6.47 12.16
C ALA A 117 -3.17 6.98 13.57
N SER A 118 -3.73 8.12 14.01
CA SER A 118 -3.42 8.69 15.33
C SER A 118 -3.93 7.83 16.50
N SER A 119 -4.98 7.04 16.27
CA SER A 119 -5.61 6.20 17.31
C SER A 119 -5.32 4.71 17.10
N TRP A 120 -4.34 4.37 16.27
CA TRP A 120 -4.16 3.03 15.70
C TRP A 120 -4.16 1.90 16.74
N ASN A 121 -3.31 2.01 17.77
CA ASN A 121 -3.17 0.95 18.78
C ASN A 121 -4.47 0.72 19.53
N LYS A 122 -5.16 1.80 19.94
CA LYS A 122 -6.45 1.71 20.63
C LYS A 122 -7.51 1.04 19.74
N LEU A 123 -7.56 1.43 18.46
CA LEU A 123 -8.51 0.85 17.50
C LEU A 123 -8.19 -0.64 17.23
N CYS A 124 -6.92 -1.02 17.18
CA CYS A 124 -6.53 -2.43 17.08
C CYS A 124 -6.96 -3.22 18.32
N ASP A 125 -6.75 -2.69 19.53
CA ASP A 125 -7.18 -3.36 20.77
C ASP A 125 -8.71 -3.54 20.83
N GLU A 126 -9.47 -2.58 20.30
CA GLU A 126 -10.93 -2.59 20.31
C GLU A 126 -11.53 -3.50 19.21
N TYR A 127 -11.05 -3.38 17.97
CA TYR A 127 -11.65 -4.05 16.81
C TYR A 127 -10.93 -5.35 16.41
N LEU A 128 -9.65 -5.50 16.76
CA LEU A 128 -8.78 -6.60 16.36
C LEU A 128 -8.06 -7.22 17.58
N PRO A 129 -8.79 -7.62 18.65
CA PRO A 129 -8.16 -8.06 19.89
C PRO A 129 -7.25 -9.27 19.69
N GLY A 130 -5.99 -9.13 20.08
CA GLY A 130 -4.96 -10.18 19.97
C GLY A 130 -4.25 -10.24 18.62
N GLN A 131 -4.61 -9.39 17.65
CA GLN A 131 -3.88 -9.26 16.39
C GLN A 131 -2.68 -8.31 16.57
N ASN A 132 -1.56 -8.61 15.91
CA ASN A 132 -0.40 -7.72 15.92
C ASN A 132 -0.69 -6.46 15.09
N PRO A 133 -0.65 -5.24 15.67
CA PRO A 133 -0.98 -3.99 14.97
C PRO A 133 -0.11 -3.70 13.73
N TYR A 134 1.07 -4.32 13.60
CA TYR A 134 1.97 -4.18 12.46
C TYR A 134 1.67 -5.16 11.31
N MET A 135 0.90 -6.22 11.58
CA MET A 135 0.56 -7.28 10.62
C MET A 135 -0.80 -7.07 9.95
N VAL A 136 -1.59 -6.10 10.43
CA VAL A 136 -2.98 -5.89 10.05
C VAL A 136 -3.15 -5.72 8.53
N LEU A 137 -2.34 -4.88 7.87
CA LEU A 137 -2.41 -4.72 6.41
C LEU A 137 -2.15 -6.03 5.67
N LYS A 138 -1.17 -6.80 6.15
CA LYS A 138 -0.77 -8.06 5.54
C LYS A 138 -1.88 -9.10 5.67
N GLU A 139 -2.37 -9.32 6.88
CA GLU A 139 -3.32 -10.39 7.20
C GLU A 139 -4.76 -10.06 6.78
N ASN A 140 -5.20 -8.82 7.03
CA ASN A 140 -6.60 -8.46 6.85
C ASN A 140 -6.92 -8.05 5.41
N VAL A 141 -5.92 -7.66 4.62
CA VAL A 141 -6.11 -7.16 3.26
C VAL A 141 -5.27 -7.94 2.24
N ILE A 142 -3.94 -7.87 2.33
CA ILE A 142 -3.07 -8.36 1.25
C ILE A 142 -3.17 -9.87 1.08
N ASP A 143 -3.10 -10.65 2.16
CA ASP A 143 -3.14 -12.12 2.11
C ASP A 143 -4.45 -12.64 1.49
N LYS A 144 -5.56 -11.90 1.66
CA LYS A 144 -6.86 -12.22 1.05
C LYS A 144 -6.90 -11.92 -0.46
N LEU A 145 -6.07 -10.99 -0.93
CA LEU A 145 -6.07 -10.48 -2.31
C LEU A 145 -4.88 -11.00 -3.15
N LYS A 146 -3.96 -11.76 -2.57
CA LYS A 146 -2.73 -12.26 -3.23
C LYS A 146 -2.98 -13.09 -4.51
N GLN A 147 -4.18 -13.65 -4.69
CA GLN A 147 -4.53 -14.43 -5.88
C GLN A 147 -5.28 -13.58 -6.94
N ASP A 148 -5.80 -12.42 -6.55
CA ASP A 148 -6.61 -11.54 -7.40
C ASP A 148 -5.77 -10.55 -8.20
N PHE A 149 -4.58 -10.26 -7.71
CA PHE A 149 -3.64 -9.35 -8.34
C PHE A 149 -2.30 -10.03 -8.59
N ASP A 150 -1.56 -9.52 -9.56
CA ASP A 150 -0.19 -9.93 -9.83
C ASP A 150 0.80 -8.95 -9.17
N TRP A 151 0.37 -7.70 -9.00
CA TRP A 151 1.07 -6.66 -8.25
C TRP A 151 0.15 -5.98 -7.25
N ILE A 152 0.67 -5.76 -6.04
CA ILE A 152 0.08 -4.87 -5.05
C ILE A 152 1.10 -3.78 -4.75
N ILE A 153 0.76 -2.54 -5.05
CA ILE A 153 1.65 -1.39 -4.88
C ILE A 153 1.13 -0.57 -3.70
N LEU A 154 1.99 -0.35 -2.70
CA LEU A 154 1.65 0.42 -1.51
C LEU A 154 2.14 1.86 -1.66
N ASP A 155 1.25 2.82 -1.39
CA ASP A 155 1.56 4.25 -1.29
C ASP A 155 1.21 4.75 0.11
N THR A 156 2.15 5.40 0.78
CA THR A 156 1.94 5.96 2.13
C THR A 156 2.42 7.40 2.19
N GLY A 157 1.89 8.12 3.18
CA GLY A 157 2.40 9.44 3.54
C GLY A 157 3.86 9.42 4.01
N PRO A 158 4.47 10.61 4.20
CA PRO A 158 5.84 10.77 4.67
C PRO A 158 6.01 10.57 6.20
N HIS A 159 4.96 10.14 6.90
CA HIS A 159 4.93 10.05 8.36
C HIS A 159 5.42 8.69 8.83
N LEU A 160 6.21 8.68 9.92
CA LEU A 160 6.60 7.45 10.59
C LEU A 160 5.46 7.03 11.53
N ASP A 161 4.44 6.40 10.96
CA ASP A 161 3.22 6.01 11.65
C ASP A 161 2.87 4.52 11.43
N ALA A 162 1.69 4.12 11.90
CA ALA A 162 1.19 2.76 11.78
C ALA A 162 1.09 2.29 10.31
N PHE A 163 0.74 3.17 9.38
CA PHE A 163 0.55 2.81 7.98
C PHE A 163 1.88 2.54 7.30
N LEU A 164 2.90 3.38 7.55
CA LEU A 164 4.25 3.12 7.06
C LEU A 164 4.79 1.79 7.61
N ASN A 165 4.63 1.53 8.91
CA ASN A 165 5.11 0.29 9.51
C ASN A 165 4.42 -0.95 8.93
N ASN A 166 3.09 -0.91 8.79
CA ASN A 166 2.33 -1.97 8.12
C ASN A 166 2.78 -2.17 6.68
N GLY A 167 3.06 -1.08 5.96
CA GLY A 167 3.60 -1.13 4.60
C GLY A 167 4.95 -1.83 4.53
N ILE A 168 5.88 -1.53 5.45
CA ILE A 168 7.18 -2.21 5.51
C ILE A 168 7.02 -3.70 5.80
N VAL A 169 6.18 -4.08 6.75
CA VAL A 169 5.97 -5.47 7.15
C VAL A 169 5.29 -6.30 6.05
N ALA A 170 4.43 -5.68 5.25
CA ALA A 170 3.71 -6.36 4.19
C ALA A 170 4.47 -6.43 2.85
N ALA A 171 5.49 -5.60 2.65
CA ALA A 171 6.21 -5.50 1.38
C ALA A 171 7.16 -6.67 1.12
N ASP A 172 7.16 -7.17 -0.12
CA ASP A 172 8.20 -8.06 -0.64
C ASP A 172 9.41 -7.26 -1.15
N VAL A 173 9.14 -6.08 -1.71
CA VAL A 173 10.14 -5.16 -2.26
C VAL A 173 9.91 -3.75 -1.74
N LEU A 174 10.94 -3.16 -1.13
CA LEU A 174 10.97 -1.75 -0.75
C LEU A 174 11.72 -0.94 -1.83
N ALA A 175 11.08 0.07 -2.39
CA ALA A 175 11.68 0.99 -3.35
C ALA A 175 11.61 2.43 -2.80
N THR A 176 12.75 3.13 -2.81
CA THR A 176 12.87 4.49 -2.28
C THR A 176 13.28 5.45 -3.40
N PRO A 177 12.35 6.30 -3.90
CA PRO A 177 12.69 7.37 -4.84
C PRO A 177 13.72 8.33 -4.22
N LEU A 178 14.80 8.59 -4.94
CA LEU A 178 15.87 9.51 -4.53
C LEU A 178 15.68 10.86 -5.25
N PRO A 179 15.31 11.94 -4.53
CA PRO A 179 15.22 13.26 -5.14
C PRO A 179 16.63 13.78 -5.49
N PRO A 180 16.79 14.54 -6.59
CA PRO A 180 18.09 15.05 -7.02
C PRO A 180 18.58 16.26 -6.20
N SER A 181 17.68 16.94 -5.49
CA SER A 181 18.04 18.11 -4.68
C SER A 181 18.88 17.67 -3.47
N GLN A 182 19.94 18.41 -3.14
CA GLN A 182 20.85 18.02 -2.05
C GLN A 182 20.14 17.92 -0.69
N VAL A 183 19.26 18.88 -0.39
CA VAL A 183 18.56 18.94 0.90
C VAL A 183 17.55 17.78 1.04
N ASP A 184 16.83 17.43 -0.03
CA ASP A 184 15.86 16.34 0.02
C ASP A 184 16.55 14.97 -0.04
N LEU A 185 17.68 14.88 -0.74
CA LEU A 185 18.53 13.69 -0.74
C LEU A 185 19.05 13.41 0.67
N HIS A 186 19.53 14.44 1.38
CA HIS A 186 19.98 14.30 2.75
C HIS A 186 18.87 13.75 3.67
N SER A 187 17.65 14.29 3.59
CA SER A 187 16.50 13.74 4.33
C SER A 187 16.21 12.28 3.98
N THR A 188 16.32 11.92 2.70
CA THR A 188 16.12 10.55 2.23
C THR A 188 17.19 9.59 2.77
N LEU A 189 18.45 10.02 2.83
CA LEU A 189 19.54 9.23 3.41
C LEU A 189 19.35 8.99 4.91
N GLN A 190 18.83 9.97 5.65
CA GLN A 190 18.47 9.77 7.05
C GLN A 190 17.37 8.71 7.22
N TYR A 191 16.37 8.72 6.34
CA TYR A 191 15.33 7.67 6.32
C TYR A 191 15.94 6.30 6.05
N VAL A 192 16.74 6.15 4.99
CA VAL A 192 17.40 4.88 4.65
C VAL A 192 18.29 4.39 5.79
N GLY A 193 19.01 5.29 6.45
CA GLY A 193 19.84 4.98 7.63
C GLY A 193 19.06 4.48 8.84
N ARG A 194 17.75 4.78 8.95
CA ARG A 194 16.87 4.31 10.04
C ARG A 194 16.21 2.96 9.76
N LEU A 195 16.17 2.51 8.50
CA LEU A 195 15.54 1.24 8.13
C LEU A 195 16.06 0.04 8.96
N PRO A 196 17.37 -0.13 9.22
CA PRO A 196 17.85 -1.23 10.05
C PRO A 196 17.26 -1.25 11.46
N SER A 197 17.10 -0.08 12.09
CA SER A 197 16.48 0.04 13.42
C SER A 197 15.00 -0.34 13.38
N ILE A 198 14.27 0.15 12.38
CA ILE A 198 12.84 -0.19 12.17
C ILE A 198 12.67 -1.72 11.99
N PHE A 199 13.52 -2.34 11.17
CA PHE A 199 13.49 -3.80 10.98
C PHE A 199 13.87 -4.58 12.26
N GLN A 200 14.77 -4.05 13.09
CA GLN A 200 15.11 -4.66 14.37
C GLN A 200 13.94 -4.62 15.35
N GLU A 201 13.21 -3.49 15.42
CA GLU A 201 11.99 -3.38 16.21
C GLU A 201 11.00 -4.48 15.82
N PHE A 202 10.74 -4.67 14.52
CA PHE A 202 9.85 -5.74 14.04
C PHE A 202 10.34 -7.16 14.37
N LYS A 203 11.65 -7.42 14.31
CA LYS A 203 12.21 -8.73 14.68
C LYS A 203 12.04 -9.03 16.17
N ILE A 204 12.31 -8.05 17.03
CA ILE A 204 12.10 -8.19 18.47
C ILE A 204 10.64 -8.52 18.76
N TRP A 205 9.71 -7.87 18.06
CA TRP A 205 8.29 -8.16 18.16
C TRP A 205 7.91 -9.55 17.66
N SER A 206 8.48 -10.02 16.53
CA SER A 206 8.21 -11.39 16.04
C SER A 206 8.66 -12.49 17.02
N LEU A 207 9.72 -12.24 17.79
CA LEU A 207 10.25 -13.16 18.81
C LEU A 207 9.50 -13.06 20.15
N ALA A 208 8.84 -11.95 20.44
CA ALA A 208 8.06 -11.76 21.67
C ALA A 208 6.65 -12.37 21.59
N VAL A 209 6.20 -12.73 20.38
CA VAL A 209 4.85 -13.27 20.09
C VAL A 209 4.90 -14.78 19.74
N THR A 210 6.07 -15.42 19.91
CA THR A 210 6.25 -16.89 19.85
C THR A 210 6.48 -17.47 21.23
#